data_AF-A0A4Q0T6J0-F1
#
_entry.id   AF-A0A4Q0T6J0-F1
#
_cell.length_a   1.000
_cell.length_b   1.000
_cell.length_c   1.000
_cell.angle_alpha   90.00
_cell.angle_beta   90.00
_cell.angle_gamma   90.00
#
_symmetry.space_group_name_H-M   'P 1'
#
loop_
_entity.id
_entity.type
_entity.pdbx_description
1 polymer ?
#
loop_
_entity_poly.entity_id
_entity_poly.type
_entity_poly.pdbx_seq_one_letter_code
_entity_poly.pdbx_strand_id
1 'polypeptide(L)' 'MTQLGGLPEDRRRAVARAFRDLRSMPDNQRQQYLNSPAYRSQFSDQERGTINNLMSVEPYLPGRP' A
#
# COMPACT_ATOMS: atom_id res chain seq x y z
N MET A 1 -18.67 -11.38 0.85
CA MET A 1 -18.49 -9.99 1.31
C MET A 1 -17.48 -9.35 0.37
N THR A 2 -17.91 -8.34 -0.39
CA THR A 2 -17.35 -7.92 -1.69
C THR A 2 -16.46 -6.69 -1.54
N GLN A 3 -15.12 -6.78 -1.67
CA GLN A 3 -14.29 -5.56 -1.51
C GLN A 3 -13.08 -5.40 -2.45
N LEU A 4 -12.91 -6.23 -3.48
CA LEU A 4 -11.97 -5.93 -4.59
C LEU A 4 -12.67 -5.44 -5.87
N GLY A 5 -13.92 -5.86 -6.09
CA GLY A 5 -14.72 -5.45 -7.27
C GLY A 5 -15.40 -4.07 -7.15
N GLY A 6 -15.31 -3.41 -6.00
CA GLY A 6 -15.96 -2.11 -5.74
C GLY A 6 -15.04 -0.89 -5.85
N LEU A 7 -13.74 -1.07 -6.05
CA LEU A 7 -12.82 0.06 -6.21
C LEU A 7 -12.92 0.66 -7.62
N PRO A 8 -13.20 1.97 -7.75
CA PRO A 8 -13.10 2.67 -9.03
C PRO A 8 -11.72 2.44 -9.66
N GLU A 9 -11.66 2.39 -10.99
CA GLU A 9 -10.37 2.24 -11.71
C GLU A 9 -9.35 3.32 -11.36
N ASP A 10 -9.81 4.52 -11.02
CA ASP A 10 -8.99 5.61 -10.52
C ASP A 10 -8.28 5.23 -9.20
N ARG A 11 -9.04 4.71 -8.23
CA ARG A 11 -8.48 4.27 -6.94
C ARG A 11 -7.54 3.09 -7.08
N ARG A 12 -7.83 2.15 -7.99
CA ARG A 12 -6.90 1.05 -8.32
C ARG A 12 -5.56 1.59 -8.82
N ARG A 13 -5.57 2.60 -9.69
CA ARG A 13 -4.35 3.26 -10.17
C ARG A 13 -3.61 3.99 -9.05
N ALA A 14 -4.33 4.68 -8.16
CA ALA A 14 -3.73 5.34 -7.00
C ALA A 14 -3.03 4.35 -6.05
N VAL A 15 -3.70 3.25 -5.72
CA VAL A 15 -3.16 2.15 -4.90
C VAL A 15 -1.92 1.54 -5.53
N ALA A 16 -1.95 1.22 -6.84
CA ALA A 16 -0.80 0.65 -7.54
C ALA A 16 0.41 1.61 -7.56
N ARG A 17 0.16 2.92 -7.67
CA ARG A 17 1.22 3.94 -7.66
C ARG A 17 1.83 4.09 -6.28
N ALA A 18 1.00 4.21 -5.25
CA ALA A 18 1.43 4.28 -3.85
C ALA A 18 2.22 3.02 -3.44
N PHE A 19 1.76 1.84 -3.86
CA PHE A 19 2.48 0.59 -3.65
C PHE A 19 3.88 0.61 -4.27
N ARG A 20 4.02 1.09 -5.51
CA ARG A 20 5.32 1.20 -6.19
C ARG A 20 6.26 2.19 -5.49
N ASP A 21 5.74 3.33 -5.04
CA ASP A 21 6.47 4.31 -4.22
C ASP A 21 6.95 3.69 -2.90
N LEU A 22 6.04 3.06 -2.16
CA LEU A 22 6.35 2.39 -0.89
C LEU A 22 7.39 1.27 -1.05
N ARG A 23 7.38 0.56 -2.18
CA ARG A 23 8.36 -0.46 -2.52
C ARG A 23 9.72 0.13 -2.86
N SER A 24 9.75 1.32 -3.47
CA SER A 24 10.99 2.02 -3.79
C SER A 24 11.60 2.68 -2.56
N MET A 25 10.79 2.96 -1.52
CA MET A 25 11.24 3.49 -0.24
C MET A 25 11.86 2.40 0.67
N PRO A 26 12.86 2.76 1.49
CA PRO A 26 13.39 1.90 2.55
C PRO A 26 12.35 1.66 3.65
N ASP A 27 12.46 0.54 4.36
CA ASP A 27 11.46 0.09 5.36
C ASP A 27 11.14 1.15 6.43
N ASN A 28 12.15 1.86 6.90
CA ASN A 28 12.00 2.98 7.83
C ASN A 28 11.02 4.05 7.28
N GLN A 29 11.24 4.50 6.05
CA GLN A 29 10.48 5.58 5.43
C GLN A 29 9.07 5.12 5.07
N ARG A 30 8.95 3.88 4.60
CA ARG A 30 7.67 3.21 4.36
C ARG A 30 6.83 3.14 5.62
N GLN A 31 7.39 2.69 6.74
CA GLN A 31 6.68 2.64 8.03
C GLN A 31 6.26 4.05 8.48
N GLN A 32 7.10 5.06 8.31
CA GLN A 32 6.73 6.45 8.62
C GLN A 32 5.58 6.96 7.73
N TYR A 33 5.61 6.66 6.43
CA TYR A 33 4.53 7.04 5.50
C TYR A 33 3.21 6.34 5.85
N LEU A 34 3.23 5.03 6.12
CA LEU A 34 2.05 4.26 6.53
C LEU A 34 1.44 4.75 7.86
N ASN A 35 2.29 5.23 8.79
CA ASN A 35 1.85 5.81 10.05
C ASN A 35 1.46 7.30 9.94
N SER A 36 1.71 7.95 8.81
CA SER A 36 1.41 9.36 8.63
C SER A 36 -0.10 9.61 8.58
N PRO A 37 -0.60 10.67 9.27
CA PRO A 37 -2.01 11.06 9.15
C PRO A 37 -2.40 11.42 7.71
N ALA A 38 -1.45 11.88 6.89
CA ALA A 38 -1.68 12.13 5.47
C ALA A 38 -2.06 10.85 4.70
N TYR A 39 -1.36 9.74 4.96
CA TYR A 39 -1.67 8.45 4.35
C TYR A 39 -3.05 7.92 4.79
N ARG A 40 -3.35 8.05 6.08
CA ARG A 40 -4.66 7.67 6.65
C ARG A 40 -5.83 8.49 6.10
N SER A 41 -5.59 9.77 5.77
CA SER A 41 -6.57 10.67 5.17
C SER A 41 -6.71 10.48 3.65
N GLN A 42 -5.60 10.17 2.96
CA GLN A 42 -5.55 9.99 1.51
C GLN A 42 -6.17 8.66 1.05
N PHE A 43 -5.96 7.59 1.83
CA PHE A 43 -6.41 6.25 1.49
C PHE A 43 -7.47 5.77 2.48
N SER A 44 -8.57 5.22 1.95
CA SER A 44 -9.59 4.53 2.76
C SER A 44 -9.04 3.24 3.37
N ASP A 45 -9.72 2.70 4.37
CA ASP A 45 -9.31 1.44 5.02
C ASP A 45 -9.26 0.27 4.01
N GLN A 46 -10.12 0.28 2.99
CA GLN A 46 -10.12 -0.72 1.91
C GLN A 46 -8.88 -0.62 1.00
N GLU A 47 -8.50 0.61 0.63
CA GLU A 47 -7.28 0.85 -0.17
C GLU A 47 -6.03 0.47 0.63
N ARG A 48 -5.97 0.86 1.90
CA ARG A 48 -4.86 0.49 2.80
C ARG A 48 -4.78 -1.02 3.00
N GLY A 49 -5.91 -1.71 3.15
CA GLY A 49 -5.95 -3.18 3.20
C GLY A 49 -5.42 -3.81 1.90
N THR A 50 -5.75 -3.23 0.75
CA THR A 50 -5.24 -3.69 -0.55
C THR A 50 -3.73 -3.48 -0.68
N ILE A 51 -3.22 -2.29 -0.32
CA ILE A 51 -1.79 -1.98 -0.32
C ILE A 51 -1.04 -2.94 0.61
N ASN A 52 -1.52 -3.13 1.85
CA ASN A 52 -0.89 -4.06 2.80
C ASN A 52 -0.92 -5.49 2.29
N ASN A 53 -2.02 -5.95 1.70
CA ASN A 53 -2.11 -7.29 1.11
C ASN A 53 -1.11 -7.45 -0.05
N LEU A 54 -1.00 -6.47 -0.94
CA LEU A 54 -0.01 -6.49 -2.02
C LEU A 54 1.44 -6.53 -1.47
N MET A 55 1.71 -5.81 -0.38
CA MET A 55 3.02 -5.83 0.28
C MET A 55 3.29 -7.17 1.00
N SER A 56 2.27 -7.78 1.60
CA SER A 56 2.34 -9.09 2.26
C SER A 56 2.45 -10.27 1.28
N VAL A 57 2.07 -10.10 0.01
CA VAL A 57 2.26 -11.10 -1.05
C VAL A 57 3.69 -11.09 -1.60
N GLU A 58 4.48 -10.04 -1.32
CA GLU A 58 5.88 -9.93 -1.72
C GLU A 58 6.94 -10.17 -0.61
N PRO A 59 6.83 -11.17 0.28
CA PRO A 59 7.88 -11.44 1.27
C PRO A 59 9.06 -12.26 0.68
N TYR A 60 9.13 -12.46 -0.64
CA TYR A 60 10.13 -13.34 -1.27
C TYR A 60 11.43 -12.66 -1.69
N LEU A 61 11.80 -11.51 -1.12
CA LEU A 61 13.19 -11.07 -1.11
C LEU A 61 13.55 -10.44 0.24
N PRO A 62 14.08 -11.24 1.19
CA PRO A 62 14.93 -10.69 2.23
C PRO A 62 16.18 -10.13 1.55
N GLY A 63 16.17 -8.83 1.24
CA GLY A 63 17.42 -8.07 1.08
C GLY A 63 17.89 -7.70 2.48
N ARG A 64 18.48 -8.64 3.23
CA ARG A 64 19.91 -9.00 3.31
C ARG A 64 20.69 -8.04 4.24
N PRO A 65 21.59 -8.60 5.08
CA PRO A 65 22.10 -8.02 6.33
C PRO A 65 22.88 -6.71 6.18
#